data_AF-A0A0C2BBM8-F1
#
_entry.id   AF-A0A0C2BBM8-F1
#
_cell.length_a   1.000
_cell.length_b   1.000
_cell.length_c   1.000
_cell.angle_alpha   90.00
_cell.angle_beta   90.00
_cell.angle_gamma   90.00
#
_symmetry.space_group_name_H-M   'P 1'
#
loop_
_entity.id
_entity.type
_entity.pdbx_description
1 polymer ?
#
loop_
_entity_poly.entity_id
_entity_poly.type
_entity_poly.pdbx_seq_one_letter_code
_entity_poly.pdbx_strand_id
1 'polypeptide(L)'
;MGAARYVLPGLVLLGLAVTGCASSDQSQSSADASERPCTSSLCKSYEAGFAVGDKALTSREEVGLSPDQQDSLPQSDGSAQGAIKADMAVADILCDRKADDYMDTNLAADTPEHREAFATGCMDGATPLLSGKPNRYLYDD
;
A
#
# COMPACT_ATOMS: atom_id res chain seq x y z
N MET A 1 27.60 2.09 21.72
CA MET A 1 27.49 1.91 20.26
C MET A 1 26.63 3.03 19.73
N GLY A 2 27.19 3.91 18.89
CA GLY A 2 26.57 5.17 18.48
C GLY A 2 25.52 4.96 17.39
N ALA A 3 24.35 5.58 17.57
CA ALA A 3 23.30 5.62 16.56
C ALA A 3 23.66 6.64 15.46
N ALA A 4 23.74 6.21 14.22
CA ALA A 4 23.89 7.09 13.07
C ALA A 4 22.52 7.69 12.71
N ARG A 5 22.41 9.01 12.69
CA ARG A 5 21.26 9.78 12.21
C ARG A 5 21.62 10.39 10.86
N TYR A 6 20.78 10.17 9.85
CA TYR A 6 20.96 10.78 8.53
C TYR A 6 20.00 11.96 8.36
N VAL A 7 20.54 13.11 7.98
CA VAL A 7 19.83 14.31 7.51
C VAL A 7 20.50 14.71 6.19
N LEU A 8 19.74 14.90 5.13
CA LEU A 8 20.24 15.42 3.86
C LEU A 8 19.38 16.60 3.36
N PRO A 9 20.00 17.55 2.63
CA PRO A 9 19.64 18.96 2.57
C PRO A 9 18.60 19.27 1.47
N GLY A 10 18.03 20.47 1.55
CA GLY A 10 17.01 20.96 0.62
C GLY A 10 17.54 21.55 -0.70
N LEU A 11 16.57 22.15 -1.43
CA LEU A 11 16.61 22.91 -2.70
C LEU A 11 16.76 22.03 -3.98
N VAL A 12 16.03 22.22 -5.09
CA VAL A 12 15.57 23.42 -5.82
C VAL A 12 14.31 23.09 -6.66
N LEU A 13 13.36 24.03 -6.74
CA LEU A 13 12.24 24.04 -7.70
C LEU A 13 12.72 24.48 -9.09
N LEU A 14 12.51 23.65 -10.12
CA LEU A 14 12.64 24.04 -11.53
C LEU A 14 11.42 23.52 -12.29
N GLY A 15 10.59 24.46 -12.74
CA GLY A 15 9.41 24.17 -13.55
C GLY A 15 9.78 23.77 -14.97
N LEU A 16 8.97 22.87 -15.54
CA LEU A 16 8.91 22.58 -16.96
C LEU A 16 7.44 22.48 -17.36
N ALA A 17 6.98 23.48 -18.11
CA ALA A 17 5.76 23.40 -18.89
C ALA A 17 6.05 22.56 -20.14
N VAL A 18 5.27 21.50 -20.36
CA VAL A 18 5.24 20.78 -21.64
C VAL A 18 3.78 20.67 -22.07
N THR A 19 3.40 21.50 -23.02
CA THR A 19 2.23 21.28 -23.89
C THR A 19 2.61 20.28 -24.97
N GLY A 20 1.88 19.17 -25.11
CA GLY A 20 2.06 18.22 -26.19
C GLY A 20 1.02 17.09 -26.12
N CYS A 21 0.04 17.15 -27.01
CA CYS A 21 -1.08 16.22 -27.15
C CYS A 21 -0.64 14.93 -27.85
N ALA A 22 -1.03 13.76 -27.33
CA ALA A 22 -1.09 12.51 -28.09
C ALA A 22 -2.20 11.61 -27.52
N SER A 23 -3.22 11.34 -28.32
CA SER A 23 -4.21 10.30 -28.08
C SER A 23 -3.55 8.93 -28.21
N SER A 24 -3.72 8.07 -27.20
CA SER A 24 -3.78 6.61 -27.33
C SER A 24 -4.24 6.01 -26.00
N ASP A 25 -5.23 5.13 -26.11
CA ASP A 25 -5.59 4.06 -25.19
C ASP A 25 -5.96 4.45 -23.75
N GLN A 26 -7.28 4.47 -23.52
CA GLN A 26 -8.00 3.70 -22.49
C GLN A 26 -7.21 3.28 -21.23
N SER A 27 -6.42 4.20 -20.69
CA SER A 27 -6.09 4.25 -19.28
C SER A 27 -7.30 4.95 -18.69
N GLN A 28 -8.32 4.18 -18.29
CA GLN A 28 -9.18 4.64 -17.22
C GLN A 28 -8.22 4.97 -16.08
N SER A 29 -7.94 6.27 -15.97
CA SER A 29 -6.93 6.83 -15.10
C SER A 29 -7.18 6.26 -13.72
N SER A 30 -6.21 5.53 -13.16
CA SER A 30 -6.26 5.05 -11.79
C SER A 30 -6.49 6.21 -10.80
N ALA A 31 -6.21 7.46 -11.22
CA ALA A 31 -6.54 8.67 -10.47
C ALA A 31 -8.05 8.99 -10.44
N ASP A 32 -8.82 8.63 -11.46
CA ASP A 32 -10.27 8.90 -11.56
C ASP A 32 -11.08 7.95 -10.67
N ALA A 33 -10.60 6.71 -10.50
CA ALA A 33 -11.19 5.76 -9.54
C ALA A 33 -11.05 6.27 -8.10
N SER A 34 -9.90 6.83 -7.72
CA SER A 34 -9.65 7.30 -6.34
C SER A 34 -10.61 8.39 -5.83
N GLU A 35 -11.25 9.15 -6.72
CA GLU A 35 -12.10 10.30 -6.36
C GLU A 35 -13.60 9.97 -6.23
N ARG A 36 -14.02 8.77 -6.64
CA ARG A 36 -15.43 8.35 -6.61
C ARG A 36 -15.80 7.75 -5.25
N PRO A 37 -17.04 7.94 -4.76
CA PRO A 37 -17.48 7.29 -3.53
C PRO A 37 -17.59 5.77 -3.73
N CYS A 38 -17.10 5.00 -2.76
CA CYS A 38 -17.26 3.54 -2.76
C CYS A 38 -18.73 3.15 -2.53
N THR A 39 -19.30 2.44 -3.50
CA THR A 39 -20.70 2.01 -3.48
C THR A 39 -20.88 0.59 -2.96
N SER A 40 -19.96 -0.33 -3.27
CA SER A 40 -20.01 -1.73 -2.84
C SER A 40 -19.42 -1.93 -1.43
N SER A 41 -19.71 -3.07 -0.80
CA SER A 41 -19.09 -3.43 0.49
C SER A 41 -17.62 -3.81 0.35
N LEU A 42 -17.23 -4.41 -0.79
CA LEU A 42 -15.84 -4.74 -1.10
C LEU A 42 -14.99 -3.48 -1.25
N CYS A 43 -15.49 -2.46 -1.97
CA CYS A 43 -14.83 -1.16 -2.09
C CYS A 43 -14.61 -0.50 -0.72
N LYS A 44 -15.60 -0.61 0.18
CA LYS A 44 -15.47 -0.09 1.54
C LYS A 44 -14.40 -0.83 2.35
N SER A 45 -14.29 -2.15 2.21
CA SER A 45 -13.19 -2.91 2.82
C SER A 45 -11.83 -2.50 2.24
N TYR A 46 -11.75 -2.29 0.94
CA TYR A 46 -10.54 -1.76 0.29
C TYR A 46 -10.14 -0.39 0.85
N GLU A 47 -11.08 0.56 0.93
CA GLU A 47 -10.82 1.90 1.50
C GLU A 47 -10.39 1.84 2.96
N ALA A 48 -11.00 0.94 3.76
CA ALA A 48 -10.61 0.73 5.14
C ALA A 48 -9.16 0.20 5.23
N GLY A 49 -8.82 -0.77 4.38
CA GLY A 49 -7.45 -1.28 4.26
C GLY A 49 -6.47 -0.17 3.89
N PHE A 50 -6.78 0.62 2.85
CA PHE A 50 -5.94 1.72 2.39
C PHE A 50 -5.63 2.74 3.48
N ALA A 51 -6.65 3.14 4.25
CA ALA A 51 -6.45 4.06 5.37
C ALA A 51 -5.54 3.47 6.46
N VAL A 52 -5.59 2.16 6.71
CA VAL A 52 -4.69 1.47 7.64
C VAL A 52 -3.26 1.43 7.11
N GLY A 53 -3.07 1.09 5.84
CA GLY A 53 -1.76 1.07 5.20
C GLY A 53 -1.08 2.44 5.17
N ASP A 54 -1.81 3.48 4.76
CA ASP A 54 -1.31 4.87 4.72
C ASP A 54 -0.90 5.37 6.12
N LYS A 55 -1.69 5.01 7.13
CA LYS A 55 -1.35 5.30 8.52
C LYS A 55 -0.10 4.54 8.98
N ALA A 56 0.08 3.29 8.59
CA ALA A 56 1.26 2.50 8.96
C ALA A 56 2.56 3.13 8.43
N LEU A 57 2.54 3.59 7.17
CA LEU A 57 3.67 4.33 6.58
C LEU A 57 3.99 5.64 7.30
N THR A 58 2.95 6.44 7.57
CA THR A 58 3.14 7.77 8.16
C THR A 58 3.51 7.70 9.65
N SER A 59 3.01 6.69 10.37
CA SER A 59 3.30 6.49 11.80
C SER A 59 4.62 5.76 12.07
N ARG A 60 5.25 5.17 11.04
CA ARG A 60 6.45 4.31 11.17
C ARG A 60 6.22 3.15 12.13
N GLU A 61 5.07 2.49 11.99
CA GLU A 61 4.73 1.33 12.82
C GLU A 61 5.81 0.25 12.69
N GLU A 62 6.36 -0.22 13.81
CA GLU A 62 7.34 -1.30 13.84
C GLU A 62 6.63 -2.65 13.75
N VAL A 63 7.00 -3.48 12.77
CA VAL A 63 6.40 -4.80 12.57
C VAL A 63 7.28 -5.86 13.24
N GLY A 64 6.79 -6.39 14.37
CA GLY A 64 7.40 -7.57 15.00
C GLY A 64 7.13 -8.84 14.21
N LEU A 65 8.19 -9.47 13.68
CA LEU A 65 8.10 -10.72 12.91
C LEU A 65 8.43 -11.93 13.78
N SER A 66 7.66 -13.02 13.63
CA SER A 66 8.04 -14.31 14.21
C SER A 66 9.31 -14.86 13.53
N PRO A 67 10.02 -15.83 14.15
CA PRO A 67 11.18 -16.45 13.52
C PRO A 67 10.87 -17.01 12.12
N ASP A 68 9.76 -17.74 11.98
CA ASP A 68 9.35 -18.32 10.69
C ASP A 68 9.09 -17.25 9.62
N GLN A 69 8.54 -16.10 10.02
CA GLN A 69 8.32 -14.98 9.11
C GLN A 69 9.64 -14.31 8.70
N GLN A 70 10.57 -14.12 9.64
CA GLN A 70 11.90 -13.60 9.32
C GLN A 70 12.65 -14.49 8.34
N ASP A 71 12.56 -15.81 8.52
CA ASP A 71 13.20 -16.78 7.62
C ASP A 71 12.55 -16.82 6.23
N SER A 72 11.28 -16.43 6.13
CA SER A 72 10.56 -16.32 4.85
C SER A 72 10.84 -15.03 4.07
N LEU A 73 11.45 -14.02 4.71
CA LEU A 73 11.73 -12.75 4.03
C LEU A 73 12.76 -12.93 2.90
N PRO A 74 12.55 -12.28 1.75
CA PRO A 74 13.55 -12.24 0.69
C PRO A 74 14.86 -11.67 1.24
N GLN A 75 15.96 -12.43 1.11
CA GLN A 75 17.27 -11.91 1.46
C GLN A 75 17.66 -10.80 0.49
N SER A 76 18.01 -9.63 1.03
CA SER A 76 18.57 -8.55 0.22
C SER A 76 19.92 -9.00 -0.34
N ASP A 77 20.05 -8.96 -1.67
CA ASP A 77 21.30 -9.18 -2.39
C ASP A 77 22.22 -7.93 -2.35
N GLY A 78 21.88 -6.94 -1.51
CA GLY A 78 22.56 -5.65 -1.43
C GLY A 78 22.15 -4.65 -2.51
N SER A 79 21.25 -5.03 -3.43
CA SER A 79 20.70 -4.13 -4.44
C SER A 79 19.48 -3.35 -3.92
N ALA A 80 19.17 -2.24 -4.58
CA ALA A 80 17.94 -1.49 -4.31
C ALA A 80 16.68 -2.34 -4.58
N GLN A 81 16.71 -3.23 -5.57
CA GLN A 81 15.59 -4.14 -5.87
C GLN A 81 15.42 -5.18 -4.77
N GLY A 82 16.51 -5.71 -4.22
CA GLY A 82 16.49 -6.62 -3.07
C GLY A 82 15.89 -5.95 -1.83
N ALA A 83 16.26 -4.71 -1.55
CA ALA A 83 15.68 -3.93 -0.46
C ALA A 83 14.17 -3.70 -0.65
N ILE A 84 13.74 -3.26 -1.84
CA ILE A 84 12.31 -3.07 -2.15
C ILE A 84 11.53 -4.37 -1.96
N LYS A 85 12.06 -5.52 -2.41
CA LYS A 85 11.38 -6.81 -2.23
C LYS A 85 11.23 -7.20 -0.75
N ALA A 86 12.26 -6.96 0.05
CA ALA A 86 12.19 -7.21 1.49
C ALA A 86 11.15 -6.29 2.16
N ASP A 87 11.15 -4.99 1.84
CA ASP A 87 10.18 -4.02 2.36
C ASP A 87 8.74 -4.40 1.96
N MET A 88 8.52 -4.80 0.71
CA MET A 88 7.22 -5.26 0.23
C MET A 88 6.74 -6.53 0.96
N ALA A 89 7.63 -7.48 1.25
CA ALA A 89 7.28 -8.69 1.99
C ALA A 89 6.91 -8.38 3.46
N VAL A 90 7.55 -7.39 4.07
CA VAL A 90 7.17 -6.93 5.42
C VAL A 90 5.81 -6.25 5.41
N ALA A 91 5.53 -5.42 4.39
CA ALA A 91 4.21 -4.79 4.22
C ALA A 91 3.10 -5.83 4.02
N ASP A 92 3.37 -6.87 3.24
CA ASP A 92 2.44 -7.99 2.99
C ASP A 92 2.05 -8.68 4.30
N ILE A 93 3.05 -9.06 5.11
CA ILE A 93 2.83 -9.67 6.43
C ILE A 93 2.02 -8.75 7.37
N LEU A 94 2.32 -7.45 7.37
CA LEU A 94 1.56 -6.49 8.17
C LEU A 94 0.10 -6.44 7.71
N CYS A 95 -0.13 -6.29 6.41
CA CYS A 95 -1.46 -6.12 5.84
C CYS A 95 -2.32 -7.37 5.99
N ASP A 96 -1.75 -8.58 5.88
CA ASP A 96 -2.44 -9.83 6.17
C ASP A 96 -2.92 -9.89 7.61
N ARG A 97 -2.06 -9.54 8.58
CA ARG A 97 -2.46 -9.50 10.00
C ARG A 97 -3.56 -8.48 10.26
N LYS A 98 -3.46 -7.28 9.67
CA LYS A 98 -4.50 -6.24 9.81
C LYS A 98 -5.81 -6.67 9.15
N ALA A 99 -5.74 -7.45 8.06
CA ALA A 99 -6.93 -8.02 7.43
C ALA A 99 -7.60 -9.03 8.35
N ASP A 100 -6.83 -9.93 8.98
CA ASP A 100 -7.35 -10.88 9.98
C ASP A 100 -7.99 -10.15 11.17
N ASP A 101 -7.31 -9.15 11.75
CA ASP A 101 -7.86 -8.31 12.83
C ASP A 101 -9.16 -7.58 12.42
N TYR A 102 -9.23 -7.14 11.17
CA TYR A 102 -10.40 -6.45 10.63
C TYR A 102 -11.59 -7.41 10.43
N MET A 103 -11.35 -8.65 10.01
CA MET A 103 -12.38 -9.69 9.89
C MET A 103 -12.92 -10.10 11.27
N ASP A 104 -12.04 -10.31 12.25
CA ASP A 104 -12.39 -10.67 13.63
C ASP A 104 -13.30 -9.61 14.29
N THR A 105 -13.14 -8.35 13.90
CA THR A 105 -13.91 -7.22 14.45
C THR A 105 -15.15 -6.87 13.63
N ASN A 106 -15.19 -7.19 12.33
CA ASN A 106 -16.31 -6.90 11.43
C ASN A 106 -16.92 -8.18 10.87
N LEU A 107 -17.70 -8.89 11.70
CA LEU A 107 -18.41 -10.12 11.32
C LEU A 107 -19.33 -9.97 10.09
N ALA A 108 -19.79 -8.75 9.78
CA ALA A 108 -20.58 -8.47 8.57
C ALA A 108 -19.76 -8.49 7.27
N ALA A 109 -18.43 -8.52 7.38
CA ALA A 109 -17.46 -8.54 6.29
C ALA A 109 -16.55 -9.78 6.36
N ASP A 110 -16.83 -10.78 7.22
CA ASP A 110 -16.01 -12.00 7.35
C ASP A 110 -16.22 -12.97 6.17
N THR A 111 -15.77 -12.54 4.99
CA THR A 111 -15.68 -13.37 3.79
C THR A 111 -14.28 -13.24 3.17
N PRO A 112 -13.80 -14.28 2.48
CA PRO A 112 -12.49 -14.22 1.82
C PRO A 112 -12.31 -13.01 0.90
N GLU A 113 -13.37 -12.58 0.22
CA GLU A 113 -13.34 -11.46 -0.74
C GLU A 113 -13.14 -10.11 -0.04
N HIS A 114 -13.75 -9.91 1.14
CA HIS A 114 -13.57 -8.68 1.91
C HIS A 114 -12.19 -8.64 2.58
N ARG A 115 -11.67 -9.80 3.01
CA ARG A 115 -10.30 -9.95 3.51
C ARG A 115 -9.29 -9.58 2.41
N GLU A 116 -9.49 -10.12 1.21
CA GLU A 116 -8.66 -9.80 0.04
C GLU A 116 -8.74 -8.30 -0.29
N ALA A 117 -9.94 -7.75 -0.43
CA ALA A 117 -10.13 -6.32 -0.73
C ALA A 117 -9.42 -5.43 0.31
N PHE A 118 -9.54 -5.76 1.59
CA PHE A 118 -8.83 -5.05 2.66
C PHE A 118 -7.31 -5.17 2.54
N ALA A 119 -6.78 -6.38 2.35
CA ALA A 119 -5.34 -6.61 2.24
C ALA A 119 -4.76 -5.85 1.04
N THR A 120 -5.43 -5.87 -0.12
CA THR A 120 -5.02 -5.12 -1.31
C THR A 120 -5.05 -3.61 -1.06
N GLY A 121 -6.11 -3.10 -0.43
CA GLY A 121 -6.18 -1.69 -0.04
C GLY A 121 -5.03 -1.32 0.89
N CYS A 122 -4.79 -2.13 1.92
CA CYS A 122 -3.69 -1.93 2.86
C CYS A 122 -2.33 -1.90 2.16
N MET A 123 -2.07 -2.79 1.20
CA MET A 123 -0.81 -2.79 0.45
C MET A 123 -0.62 -1.56 -0.41
N ASP A 124 -1.68 -1.10 -1.08
CA ASP A 124 -1.66 0.15 -1.85
C ASP A 124 -1.38 1.36 -0.96
N GLY A 125 -1.97 1.39 0.24
CA GLY A 125 -1.73 2.43 1.23
C GLY A 125 -0.35 2.32 1.92
N ALA A 126 0.13 1.11 2.16
CA ALA A 126 1.38 0.82 2.86
C ALA A 126 2.62 0.91 1.96
N THR A 127 2.43 1.18 0.67
CA THR A 127 3.53 1.31 -0.30
C THR A 127 3.56 2.73 -0.86
N PRO A 128 4.61 3.53 -0.61
CA PRO A 128 4.65 4.94 -1.05
C PRO A 128 4.48 5.11 -2.57
N LEU A 129 4.92 4.10 -3.35
CA LEU A 129 4.82 4.07 -4.80
C LEU A 129 3.39 3.81 -5.32
N LEU A 130 2.46 3.35 -4.48
CA LEU A 130 1.10 2.93 -4.83
C LEU A 130 0.01 3.84 -4.21
N SER A 131 0.38 5.02 -3.74
CA SER A 131 -0.48 6.00 -3.04
C SER A 131 -1.74 6.50 -3.79
N GLY A 132 -1.95 6.08 -5.05
CA GLY A 132 -3.09 6.44 -5.90
C GLY A 132 -4.21 5.40 -5.96
N LYS A 133 -4.29 4.50 -4.98
CA LYS A 133 -5.28 3.40 -4.92
C LYS A 133 -5.42 2.62 -6.24
N PRO A 134 -4.31 2.15 -6.84
CA PRO A 134 -4.29 1.61 -8.20
C PRO A 134 -5.22 0.41 -8.38
N ASN A 135 -5.52 -0.34 -7.32
CA ASN A 135 -6.35 -1.55 -7.39
C ASN A 135 -7.81 -1.33 -6.97
N ARG A 136 -8.22 -0.10 -6.60
CA ARG A 136 -9.60 0.20 -6.15
C ARG A 136 -10.67 -0.24 -7.15
N TYR A 137 -10.38 -0.12 -8.45
CA TYR A 137 -11.30 -0.48 -9.53
C TYR A 137 -11.73 -1.95 -9.51
N LEU A 138 -10.95 -2.84 -8.90
CA LEU A 138 -11.30 -4.26 -8.76
C LEU A 138 -12.50 -4.49 -7.86
N TYR A 139 -12.87 -3.48 -7.06
CA TYR A 139 -13.88 -3.60 -6.01
C TYR A 139 -15.03 -2.60 -6.16
N ASP A 140 -15.03 -1.75 -7.17
CA ASP A 140 -16.02 -0.67 -7.36
C ASP A 140 -17.42 -1.13 -7.80
N ASP A 141 -17.56 -2.37 -8.26
CA ASP A 141 -18.78 -2.96 -8.84
C ASP A 141 -19.93 -3.21 -7.83
#